data_AF-A0A2G6PCV5-F1
#
_entry.id   AF-A0A2G6PCV5-F1
#
_cell.length_a   1.000
_cell.length_b   1.000
_cell.length_c   1.000
_cell.angle_alpha   90.00
_cell.angle_beta   90.00
_cell.angle_gamma   90.00
#
_symmetry.space_group_name_H-M   'P 1'
#
loop_
_entity.id
_entity.type
_entity.pdbx_description
1 polymer ?
#
loop_
_entity_poly.entity_id
_entity_poly.type
_entity_poly.pdbx_seq_one_letter_code
_entity_poly.pdbx_strand_id
1 'polypeptide(L)' 'MVFKAHRLSVKPKEANTFQPRLDQLTAKLVKTPGFDHYRLIPRNESGNAYTLLTFWHNEKNAKDAKMNEQLCFFHN' A
#
# COMPACT_ATOMS: atom_id res chain seq x y z
N MET A 1 14.61 5.79 10.27
CA MET A 1 13.71 4.96 9.45
C MET A 1 12.32 5.00 10.07
N VAL A 2 11.28 5.24 9.27
CA VAL A 2 9.88 5.41 9.68
C VAL A 2 9.03 4.43 8.87
N PHE A 3 8.09 3.75 9.52
CA PHE A 3 7.16 2.88 8.82
C PHE A 3 5.73 3.45 8.87
N LYS A 4 4.96 3.20 7.80
CA LYS A 4 3.53 3.46 7.76
C LYS A 4 2.80 2.17 7.43
N ALA A 5 1.74 1.89 8.19
CA ALA A 5 0.89 0.74 7.99
C ALA A 5 -0.43 1.18 7.39
N HIS A 6 -0.78 0.64 6.24
CA HIS A 6 -2.03 0.89 5.55
C HIS A 6 -2.85 -0.38 5.45
N ARG A 7 -4.14 -0.30 5.79
CA ARG A 7 -5.06 -1.43 5.66
C ARG A 7 -5.70 -1.39 4.29
N LEU A 8 -5.69 -2.54 3.61
CA LEU A 8 -6.31 -2.77 2.33
C LEU A 8 -7.35 -3.86 2.48
N SER A 9 -8.57 -3.58 2.09
CA SER A 9 -9.64 -4.58 2.04
C SER A 9 -10.02 -4.76 0.58
N VAL A 10 -9.81 -5.96 0.06
CA VAL A 10 -10.14 -6.31 -1.31
C VAL A 10 -11.45 -7.07 -1.27
N LYS A 11 -12.48 -6.54 -1.94
CA LYS A 11 -13.68 -7.33 -2.15
C LYS A 11 -13.35 -8.49 -3.09
N PRO A 12 -13.92 -9.70 -2.90
CA PRO A 12 -13.65 -10.84 -3.77
C PRO A 12 -13.95 -10.56 -5.26
N LYS A 13 -14.88 -9.63 -5.56
CA LYS A 13 -15.17 -9.15 -6.92
C LYS A 13 -14.04 -8.29 -7.54
N GLU A 14 -13.14 -7.73 -6.72
CA GLU A 14 -12.00 -6.90 -7.11
C GLU A 14 -10.65 -7.62 -6.93
N ALA A 15 -10.65 -8.92 -6.58
CA ALA A 15 -9.41 -9.69 -6.44
C ALA A 15 -8.56 -9.68 -7.73
N ASN A 16 -9.21 -9.72 -8.90
CA ASN A 16 -8.55 -9.65 -10.21
C ASN A 16 -7.94 -8.26 -10.51
N THR A 17 -8.44 -7.18 -9.89
CA THR A 17 -7.93 -5.81 -10.09
C THR A 17 -7.00 -5.35 -8.97
N PHE A 18 -6.87 -6.11 -7.88
CA PHE A 18 -5.99 -5.80 -6.76
C PHE A 18 -4.52 -5.79 -7.16
N GLN A 19 -4.03 -6.87 -7.79
CA GLN A 19 -2.63 -7.01 -8.16
C GLN A 19 -2.13 -5.87 -9.08
N PRO A 20 -2.82 -5.51 -10.18
CA PRO A 20 -2.38 -4.40 -11.03
C PRO A 20 -2.45 -3.04 -10.32
N ARG A 21 -3.42 -2.84 -9.40
CA ARG A 21 -3.48 -1.59 -8.61
C ARG A 21 -2.32 -1.49 -7.61
N LEU A 22 -1.98 -2.60 -6.96
CA LEU A 22 -0.83 -2.66 -6.06
C LEU A 22 0.47 -2.41 -6.83
N ASP A 23 0.61 -2.98 -8.03
CA ASP A 23 1.77 -2.77 -8.90
C ASP A 23 1.92 -1.28 -9.28
N GLN A 24 0.85 -0.63 -9.74
CA GLN A 24 0.87 0.80 -10.05
C GLN A 24 1.24 1.68 -8.85
N LEU A 25 0.74 1.33 -7.67
CA LEU A 25 0.98 2.06 -6.43
C LEU A 25 2.43 1.91 -5.97
N THR A 26 2.96 0.67 -6.01
CA THR A 26 4.35 0.38 -5.67
C THR A 26 5.34 0.94 -6.68
N ALA A 27 4.99 0.98 -7.98
CA ALA A 27 5.77 1.63 -9.02
C ALA A 27 5.94 3.15 -8.80
N LYS A 28 4.96 3.81 -8.18
CA LYS A 28 5.08 5.22 -7.76
C LYS A 28 5.94 5.35 -6.50
N LEU A 29 5.79 4.43 -5.55
CA LEU A 29 6.54 4.44 -4.31
C LEU A 29 8.04 4.29 -4.53
N VAL A 30 8.47 3.34 -5.38
CA VAL A 30 9.90 3.13 -5.66
C VAL A 30 10.56 4.35 -6.31
N LYS A 31 9.78 5.23 -6.95
CA LYS A 31 10.26 6.50 -7.51
C LYS A 31 10.22 7.65 -6.50
N THR A 32 9.60 7.45 -5.34
CA THR A 32 9.46 8.48 -4.31
C THR A 32 10.76 8.56 -3.49
N PRO A 33 11.39 9.75 -3.40
CA PRO A 33 12.66 9.88 -2.68
C PRO A 33 12.52 9.47 -1.21
N GLY A 34 13.48 8.68 -0.73
CA GLY A 34 13.51 8.15 0.64
C GLY A 34 12.48 7.06 0.94
N PHE A 35 11.85 6.48 -0.08
CA PHE A 35 11.23 5.16 0.02
C PHE A 35 12.33 4.10 0.03
N ASP A 36 12.20 3.11 0.91
CA ASP A 36 13.18 2.02 1.06
C ASP A 36 12.62 0.72 0.47
N HIS A 37 11.54 0.20 1.08
CA HIS A 37 10.84 -0.98 0.60
C HIS A 37 9.41 -1.03 1.15
N TYR A 38 8.61 -1.99 0.66
CA TYR A 38 7.30 -2.29 1.20
C TYR A 38 7.16 -3.77 1.54
N ARG A 39 6.20 -4.07 2.42
CA ARG A 39 5.81 -5.44 2.76
C ARG A 39 4.30 -5.55 2.76
N LEU A 40 3.77 -6.49 2.01
CA LEU A 40 2.35 -6.83 2.03
C LEU A 40 2.14 -8.01 2.99
N ILE A 41 1.27 -7.84 3.96
CA ILE A 41 0.95 -8.87 4.95
C ILE A 41 -0.54 -9.22 4.81
N PRO A 42 -0.90 -10.43 4.36
CA PRO A 42 -2.29 -10.87 4.37
C PRO A 42 -2.79 -10.96 5.82
N ARG A 43 -3.97 -10.39 6.10
CA ARG A 43 -4.61 -10.43 7.42
C ARG A 43 -5.63 -11.56 7.56
N ASN A 44 -6.06 -12.19 6.48
CA ASN A 44 -6.96 -13.33 6.52
C ASN A 44 -6.51 -14.43 5.55
N GLU A 45 -6.86 -15.68 5.86
CA GLU A 45 -6.62 -16.83 4.97
C GLU A 45 -7.40 -16.71 3.66
N SER A 46 -8.51 -15.97 3.63
CA SER A 46 -9.27 -15.71 2.39
C SER A 46 -8.58 -14.76 1.41
N GLY A 47 -7.47 -14.10 1.76
CA GLY A 47 -6.77 -13.17 0.86
C GLY A 47 -7.59 -11.93 0.47
N ASN A 48 -8.54 -11.54 1.31
CA ASN A 48 -9.43 -10.38 1.08
C ASN A 48 -9.05 -9.17 1.96
N ALA A 49 -8.09 -9.32 2.87
CA ALA A 49 -7.60 -8.22 3.68
C ALA A 49 -6.07 -8.28 3.73
N TYR A 50 -5.42 -7.15 3.48
CA TYR A 50 -3.97 -7.00 3.49
C TYR A 50 -3.56 -5.79 4.33
N THR A 51 -2.39 -5.85 4.93
CA THR A 51 -1.71 -4.71 5.51
C THR A 51 -0.49 -4.41 4.66
N LEU A 52 -0.47 -3.25 4.03
CA LEU A 52 0.70 -2.73 3.34
C LEU A 52 1.54 -1.93 4.32
N LEU A 53 2.72 -2.43 4.64
CA LEU A 53 3.75 -1.71 5.38
C LEU A 53 4.68 -1.03 4.37
N THR A 54 4.88 0.28 4.51
CA THR A 54 5.87 1.02 3.72
C THR A 54 6.94 1.58 4.64
N PHE A 55 8.20 1.38 4.25
CA PHE A 55 9.38 1.80 5.01
C PHE A 55 10.05 2.97 4.31
N TRP A 56 10.34 3.99 5.09
CA TRP A 56 10.84 5.28 4.62
C TRP A 56 12.07 5.68 5.43
N HIS A 57 13.00 6.39 4.80
CA HIS A 57 14.17 6.94 5.50
C HIS A 57 13.74 8.05 6.47
N ASN A 58 12.81 8.91 6.06
CA ASN A 58 12.37 10.10 6.80
C ASN A 58 10.84 10.26 6.83
N GLU A 59 10.30 10.82 7.91
CA GLU A 59 8.85 11.04 8.07
C GLU A 59 8.27 12.02 7.03
N LYS A 60 9.05 13.03 6.63
CA LYS A 60 8.63 14.02 5.63
C LYS A 60 8.19 13.35 4.33
N ASN A 61 8.97 12.37 3.85
CA ASN A 61 8.69 11.68 2.60
C ASN A 61 7.51 10.72 2.75
N ALA A 62 7.37 10.07 3.92
CA ALA A 62 6.20 9.23 4.22
C ALA A 62 4.89 10.04 4.25
N LYS A 63 4.93 11.30 4.70
CA LYS A 63 3.79 12.24 4.67
C LYS A 63 3.52 12.76 3.28
N ASP A 64 4.57 13.10 2.52
CA ASP A 64 4.48 13.63 1.15
C ASP A 64 3.91 12.60 0.17
N ALA A 65 4.18 11.32 0.39
CA ALA A 65 3.75 10.22 -0.47
C ALA A 65 2.23 10.06 -0.66
N LYS A 66 1.38 10.86 0.01
CA LYS A 66 -0.10 10.93 -0.15
C LYS A 66 -0.78 9.56 -0.35
N MET A 67 -0.25 8.53 0.32
CA MET A 67 -0.67 7.15 0.10
C MET A 67 -2.15 6.93 0.48
N ASN A 68 -2.66 7.68 1.47
CA ASN A 68 -4.04 7.55 1.92
C ASN A 68 -5.06 7.85 0.81
N GLU A 69 -4.81 8.80 -0.10
CA GLU A 69 -5.75 9.08 -1.20
C GLU A 69 -5.79 7.93 -2.22
N GLN A 70 -4.66 7.26 -2.48
CA GLN A 70 -4.59 6.14 -3.42
C GLN A 70 -5.04 4.79 -2.84
N LEU A 71 -5.17 4.69 -1.52
CA LEU A 71 -5.64 3.48 -0.83
C LEU A 71 -7.14 3.57 -0.44
N CYS A 72 -7.75 4.76 -0.51
CA CYS A 72 -9.20 4.94 -0.36
C CYS A 72 -10.03 4.26 -1.47
N PHE A 73 -9.42 3.86 -2.59
CA PHE A 73 -10.11 3.19 -3.70
C PHE A 73 -10.59 1.76 -3.38
N PHE A 74 -10.23 1.21 -2.23
CA PHE A 74 -10.67 -0.11 -1.75
C PHE A 74 -11.99 -0.06 -0.94
N HIS A 75 -12.55 1.15 -0.74
CA HIS A 75 -13.86 1.38 -0.15
C HIS A 75 -14.86 1.80 -1.23
N ASN A 76 -15.39 0.87 -2.01
CA ASN A 76 -16.72 1.07 -2.61
C ASN A 76 -17.50 -0.23 -2.67
#